data_AF-A0A251TLE4-F1
#
_entry.id   AF-A0A251TLE4-F1
#
_cell.length_a   1.000
_cell.length_b   1.000
_cell.length_c   1.000
_cell.angle_alpha   90.00
_cell.angle_beta   90.00
_cell.angle_gamma   90.00
#
_symmetry.space_group_name_H-M   'P 1'
#
loop_
_entity.id
_entity.type
_entity.pdbx_description
1 polymer ?
#
loop_
_entity_poly.entity_id
_entity_poly.type
_entity_poly.pdbx_seq_one_letter_code
_entity_poly.pdbx_strand_id
1 'polypeptide(L)'
;MTRSPMVTLTIFGIAAIASWSFSNAASPAVFILGDSLLDVGTNNFVLKAVGKAKYPHYGIDFFNSTPSGRFSNGLNMADFLGKWSILLNKLGAVISDTTRKQ
;
A
#
# COMPACT_ATOMS: atom_id res chain seq x y z
N MET A 1 53.48 1.90 -20.61
CA MET A 1 52.35 2.08 -19.66
C MET A 1 51.10 1.44 -20.24
N THR A 2 51.01 0.11 -20.21
CA THR A 2 49.87 -0.65 -20.77
C THR A 2 48.89 -0.95 -19.64
N ARG A 3 47.85 -0.13 -19.48
CA ARG A 3 46.75 -0.44 -18.56
C ARG A 3 46.01 -1.64 -19.17
N SER A 4 46.13 -2.81 -18.55
CA SER A 4 45.54 -4.04 -19.08
C SER A 4 44.01 -3.90 -19.16
N PRO A 5 43.39 -4.22 -20.31
CA PRO A 5 41.94 -4.03 -20.52
C PRO A 5 41.11 -4.82 -19.51
N MET A 6 41.67 -5.92 -18.99
CA MET A 6 41.06 -6.77 -17.98
C MET A 6 40.84 -6.04 -16.64
N VAL A 7 41.80 -5.21 -16.19
CA VAL A 7 41.66 -4.43 -14.95
C VAL A 7 40.56 -3.37 -15.09
N THR A 8 40.51 -2.70 -16.25
CA THR A 8 39.47 -1.72 -16.54
C THR A 8 38.08 -2.34 -16.58
N LEU A 9 37.95 -3.53 -17.20
CA LEU A 9 36.69 -4.27 -17.25
C LEU A 9 36.20 -4.68 -15.85
N THR A 10 37.15 -5.09 -14.99
CA THR A 10 36.86 -5.54 -13.63
C THR A 10 36.35 -4.37 -12.77
N ILE A 11 37.00 -3.21 -12.86
CA ILE A 11 36.59 -1.99 -12.15
C ILE A 11 35.21 -1.51 -12.65
N PHE A 12 34.96 -1.57 -13.95
CA PHE A 12 33.68 -1.18 -14.53
C PHE A 12 32.55 -2.13 -14.12
N GLY A 13 32.82 -3.44 -14.05
CA GLY A 13 31.88 -4.44 -13.55
C GLY A 13 31.50 -4.20 -12.08
N ILE A 14 32.48 -3.92 -11.22
CA ILE A 14 32.24 -3.61 -9.80
C ILE A 14 31.44 -2.31 -9.66
N ALA A 15 31.78 -1.26 -10.42
CA ALA A 15 31.05 0.01 -10.41
C ALA A 15 29.60 -0.15 -10.90
N ALA A 16 29.37 -0.99 -11.92
CA ALA A 16 28.02 -1.28 -12.42
C ALA A 16 27.18 -2.03 -11.38
N ILE A 17 27.76 -2.97 -10.62
CA ILE A 17 27.08 -3.68 -9.53
C ILE A 17 26.82 -2.75 -8.34
N ALA A 18 27.74 -1.82 -8.04
CA ALA A 18 27.57 -0.83 -6.97
C ALA A 18 26.53 0.26 -7.31
N SER A 19 26.18 0.43 -8.59
CA SER A 19 25.21 1.43 -9.06
C SER A 19 23.75 0.96 -9.00
N TRP A 20 23.49 -0.26 -8.53
CA TRP A 20 22.13 -0.75 -8.28
C TRP A 20 21.55 0.04 -7.10
N SER A 21 20.93 1.17 -7.42
CA SER A 21 20.21 1.97 -6.46
C SER A 21 19.01 1.17 -5.96
N PHE A 22 19.06 0.66 -4.74
CA PHE A 22 17.87 0.27 -4.00
C PHE A 22 17.15 1.54 -3.57
N SER A 23 16.35 2.10 -4.46
CA SER A 23 15.43 3.18 -4.09
C SER A 23 14.11 2.99 -4.80
N ASN A 24 13.24 2.22 -4.16
CA ASN A 24 11.85 2.56 -4.03
C ASN A 24 11.46 2.11 -2.62
N ALA A 25 11.35 3.06 -1.68
CA ALA A 25 10.66 2.80 -0.43
C ALA A 25 9.22 2.41 -0.80
N ALA A 26 8.96 1.11 -0.93
CA ALA A 26 7.63 0.61 -1.23
C ALA A 26 6.70 1.14 -0.14
N SER A 27 5.57 1.73 -0.54
CA SER A 27 4.53 2.11 0.42
C SER A 27 4.23 0.89 1.30
N PRO A 28 4.19 1.04 2.64
CA PRO A 28 3.95 -0.08 3.53
C PRO A 28 2.63 -0.76 3.16
N ALA A 29 2.69 -2.04 2.80
CA ALA A 29 1.51 -2.86 2.58
C ALA A 29 0.90 -3.24 3.92
N VAL A 30 -0.41 -3.09 4.08
CA VAL A 30 -1.15 -3.46 5.29
C VAL A 30 -2.04 -4.64 4.96
N PHE A 31 -1.83 -5.76 5.65
CA PHE A 31 -2.71 -6.91 5.59
C PHE A 31 -3.67 -6.86 6.77
N ILE A 32 -4.97 -6.81 6.48
CA ILE A 32 -6.02 -6.72 7.49
C ILE A 32 -6.80 -8.04 7.46
N LEU A 33 -6.78 -8.75 8.58
CA LEU A 33 -7.47 -10.03 8.76
C LEU A 33 -8.56 -9.85 9.82
N GLY A 34 -9.74 -10.40 9.57
CA GLY A 34 -10.84 -10.37 10.53
C GLY A 34 -12.16 -10.82 9.93
N ASP A 35 -13.24 -10.26 10.48
CA ASP A 35 -14.62 -10.57 10.14
C ASP A 35 -15.30 -9.43 9.37
N SER A 36 -16.63 -9.36 9.43
CA SER A 36 -17.45 -8.34 8.79
C SER A 36 -17.08 -6.90 9.16
N LEU A 37 -16.52 -6.66 10.35
CA LEU A 37 -16.12 -5.32 10.79
C LEU A 37 -14.91 -4.78 10.02
N LEU A 38 -14.12 -5.67 9.41
CA LEU A 38 -12.92 -5.33 8.66
C LEU A 38 -13.06 -5.64 7.16
N ASP A 39 -14.17 -6.25 6.71
CA ASP A 39 -14.39 -6.56 5.30
C ASP A 39 -14.78 -5.32 4.48
N VAL A 40 -14.02 -5.07 3.41
CA VAL A 40 -14.22 -3.99 2.44
C VAL A 40 -14.88 -4.46 1.13
N GLY A 41 -15.44 -5.67 1.12
CA GLY A 41 -16.20 -6.23 0.00
C GLY A 41 -15.66 -7.53 -0.54
N THR A 42 -14.65 -8.11 0.11
CA THR A 42 -14.04 -9.39 -0.24
C THR A 42 -15.09 -10.49 -0.28
N ASN A 43 -16.00 -10.51 0.69
CA ASN A 43 -17.00 -11.57 0.79
C ASN A 43 -18.04 -11.54 -0.34
N ASN A 44 -18.15 -10.43 -1.09
CA ASN A 44 -19.04 -10.36 -2.26
C ASN A 44 -18.57 -11.24 -3.42
N PHE A 45 -17.27 -11.59 -3.46
CA PHE A 45 -16.65 -12.41 -4.51
C PHE A 45 -16.53 -13.89 -4.14
N VAL A 46 -16.84 -14.26 -2.88
CA VAL A 46 -16.81 -15.64 -2.42
C VAL A 46 -18.16 -16.31 -2.71
N LEU A 47 -18.15 -17.37 -3.50
CA LEU A 47 -19.36 -18.03 -4.02
C LEU A 47 -20.33 -18.43 -2.90
N LYS A 48 -19.84 -19.13 -1.87
CA LYS A 48 -20.61 -19.68 -0.74
C LYS A 48 -20.46 -18.86 0.55
N ALA A 49 -20.19 -17.57 0.45
CA ALA A 49 -20.15 -16.69 1.63
C ALA A 49 -21.52 -16.66 2.34
N VAL A 50 -21.49 -16.86 3.66
CA VAL A 50 -22.69 -16.81 4.52
C VAL A 50 -23.26 -15.40 4.61
N GLY A 51 -22.40 -14.37 4.60
CA GLY A 51 -22.80 -12.96 4.62
C GLY A 51 -22.23 -12.22 3.41
N LYS A 52 -23.02 -11.34 2.79
CA LYS A 52 -22.56 -10.49 1.67
C LYS A 52 -22.93 -9.04 1.96
N ALA A 53 -21.97 -8.14 1.80
CA ALA A 53 -22.16 -6.71 1.99
C ALA A 53 -22.61 -6.02 0.69
N LYS A 54 -23.61 -6.60 0.01
CA LYS A 54 -24.18 -6.08 -1.25
C LYS A 54 -25.70 -5.85 -1.18
N TYR A 55 -26.26 -5.89 0.01
CA TYR A 55 -27.69 -5.64 0.22
C TYR A 55 -27.97 -4.14 0.34
N PRO A 56 -29.18 -3.68 -0.05
CA PRO A 56 -29.52 -2.25 -0.07
C PRO A 56 -29.41 -1.53 1.28
N HIS A 57 -29.47 -2.25 2.40
CA HIS A 57 -29.36 -1.65 3.73
C HIS A 57 -27.91 -1.32 4.13
N TYR A 58 -26.92 -1.79 3.37
CA TYR A 58 -25.54 -1.35 3.53
C TYR A 58 -25.30 -0.14 2.63
N GLY A 59 -24.69 0.91 3.18
CA GLY A 59 -24.39 2.13 2.43
C GLY A 59 -25.59 2.97 1.99
N ILE A 60 -26.74 2.90 2.69
CA ILE A 60 -27.90 3.79 2.50
C ILE A 60 -27.46 5.27 2.55
N ASP A 61 -26.62 5.63 3.53
CA ASP A 61 -26.12 7.00 3.70
C ASP A 61 -24.85 7.26 2.87
N PHE A 62 -24.36 6.25 2.14
CA PHE A 62 -23.17 6.36 1.32
C PHE A 62 -23.51 6.95 -0.05
N PHE A 63 -22.48 7.32 -0.83
CA PHE A 63 -22.69 7.99 -2.11
C PHE A 63 -23.64 7.16 -3.01
N ASN A 64 -24.68 7.83 -3.52
CA ASN A 64 -25.72 7.24 -4.35
C ASN A 64 -26.59 6.16 -3.67
N SER A 65 -26.56 6.06 -2.32
CA SER A 65 -27.28 5.05 -1.53
C SER A 65 -27.08 3.62 -2.04
N THR A 66 -25.85 3.33 -2.48
CA THR A 66 -25.49 2.03 -3.05
C THR A 66 -24.71 1.19 -2.06
N PRO A 67 -24.84 -0.15 -2.12
CA PRO A 67 -24.05 -1.04 -1.27
C PRO A 67 -22.56 -0.77 -1.38
N SER A 68 -21.97 -0.30 -0.28
CA SER A 68 -20.57 0.14 -0.22
C SER A 68 -19.56 -1.01 -0.27
N GLY A 69 -20.03 -2.27 -0.25
CA GLY A 69 -19.19 -3.44 -0.06
C GLY A 69 -18.81 -3.69 1.40
N ARG A 70 -19.23 -2.86 2.36
CA ARG A 70 -18.91 -3.01 3.79
C ARG A 70 -20.17 -3.39 4.57
N PHE A 71 -20.02 -4.15 5.65
CA PHE A 71 -21.12 -4.49 6.57
C PHE A 71 -21.51 -3.31 7.48
N SER A 72 -21.66 -2.12 6.89
CA SER A 72 -21.99 -0.88 7.61
C SER A 72 -22.67 0.12 6.67
N ASN A 73 -23.08 1.27 7.21
CA ASN A 73 -23.64 2.36 6.42
C ASN A 73 -22.57 3.25 5.74
N GLY A 74 -21.31 2.84 5.74
CA GLY A 74 -20.22 3.64 5.18
C GLY A 74 -18.85 2.97 5.28
N LEU A 75 -17.82 3.75 5.60
CA LEU A 75 -16.46 3.26 5.83
C LEU A 75 -16.38 2.51 7.17
N ASN A 76 -15.60 1.44 7.20
CA ASN A 76 -15.35 0.66 8.41
C ASN A 76 -13.91 0.86 8.92
N MET A 77 -13.55 0.15 9.99
CA MET A 77 -12.23 0.28 10.63
C MET A 77 -11.07 0.02 9.66
N ALA A 78 -11.22 -0.91 8.71
CA ALA A 78 -10.17 -1.22 7.74
C ALA A 78 -9.84 -0.01 6.83
N ASP A 79 -10.83 0.79 6.47
CA ASP A 79 -10.61 2.02 5.71
C ASP A 79 -9.83 3.07 6.49
N PHE A 80 -10.15 3.22 7.78
CA PHE A 80 -9.44 4.16 8.65
C PHE A 80 -8.00 3.73 8.85
N LEU A 81 -7.74 2.44 9.06
CA LEU A 81 -6.39 1.89 9.16
C LEU A 81 -5.59 2.11 7.88
N GLY A 82 -6.19 1.86 6.71
CA GLY A 82 -5.56 2.12 5.42
C GLY A 82 -5.22 3.60 5.21
N LYS A 83 -6.16 4.50 5.50
CA LYS A 83 -5.94 5.96 5.42
C LYS A 83 -4.86 6.43 6.38
N TRP A 84 -4.86 5.92 7.61
CA TRP A 84 -3.88 6.28 8.62
C TRP A 84 -2.47 5.82 8.23
N SER A 85 -2.34 4.59 7.73
CA SER A 85 -1.06 4.08 7.20
C SER A 85 -0.49 4.98 6.11
N ILE A 86 -1.32 5.39 5.14
CA ILE A 86 -0.90 6.29 4.06
C ILE A 86 -0.49 7.66 4.62
N LEU A 87 -1.27 8.22 5.56
CA LEU A 87 -0.99 9.52 6.16
C LEU A 87 0.34 9.50 6.92
N LEU A 88 0.57 8.50 7.76
CA LEU A 88 1.81 8.34 8.51
C LEU A 88 3.01 8.22 7.58
N ASN A 89 2.89 7.45 6.49
CA ASN A 89 3.96 7.32 5.50
C ASN A 89 4.27 8.67 4.82
N LYS A 90 3.24 9.45 4.48
CA LYS A 90 3.41 10.79 3.90
C LYS A 90 4.06 11.77 4.88
N LEU A 91 3.63 11.76 6.15
CA LEU A 91 4.22 12.62 7.19
C LEU A 91 5.70 12.27 7.42
N GLY A 92 6.04 10.99 7.49
CA GLY A 92 7.43 10.55 7.59
C GLY A 92 8.30 11.04 6.44
N ALA A 93 7.77 11.00 5.21
CA ALA A 93 8.47 11.51 4.03
C ALA A 93 8.69 13.04 4.09
N VAL A 94 7.68 13.81 4.52
CA VAL A 94 7.77 15.27 4.68
C VAL A 94 8.80 15.66 5.74
N ILE A 95 8.80 14.97 6.88
CA ILE A 95 9.77 15.21 7.96
C ILE A 95 11.19 14.91 7.46
N SER A 96 11.38 13.79 6.77
CA SER A 96 12.69 13.41 6.22
C SER A 96 13.24 14.40 5.18
N ASP A 97 12.39 14.95 4.30
CA ASP A 97 12.79 15.99 3.35
C ASP A 97 13.16 17.31 4.05
N THR A 98 12.40 17.67 5.08
CA THR A 98 12.68 18.87 5.89
C THR A 98 14.01 18.77 6.63
N THR A 99 14.31 17.62 7.22
CA THR A 99 15.59 17.38 7.92
C THR A 99 16.81 17.32 7.01
N ARG A 100 16.63 17.02 5.72
CA ARG A 100 17.74 16.97 4.74
C ARG A 100 18.10 18.34 4.14
N LYS A 101 17.24 19.34 4.30
CA LYS A 101 17.43 20.70 3.77
C LYS A 101 17.95 21.70 4.81
N GLN A 102 18.04 21.27 6.07
CA GLN A 102 18.70 21.99 7.17
C GLN A 102 20.15 21.52 7.25
#